data_AF-A0A2N1HI10-F1
#
_entry.id   AF-A0A2N1HI10-F1
#
_cell.length_a   1.000
_cell.length_b   1.000
_cell.length_c   1.000
_cell.angle_alpha   90.00
_cell.angle_beta   90.00
_cell.angle_gamma   90.00
#
_symmetry.space_group_name_H-M   'P 1'
#
loop_
_entity.id
_entity.type
_entity.pdbx_description
1 polymer ?
#
loop_
_entity_poly.entity_id
_entity_poly.type
_entity_poly.pdbx_seq_one_letter_code
_entity_poly.pdbx_strand_id
1 'polypeptide(L)' 'MTNVWLTSKEVQKLLNISGCELMHLRESDKLTFKKQGNAFLYQMNQSQIEQKPINKNQSK' A
#
# COMPACT_ATOMS: atom_id res chain seq x y z
N MET A 1 4.53 1.06 17.26
CA MET A 1 3.60 1.12 16.11
C MET A 1 4.12 0.16 15.07
N THR A 2 3.32 -0.80 14.62
CA THR A 2 3.73 -1.80 13.62
C THR A 2 3.47 -1.22 12.23
N ASN A 3 4.54 -1.04 11.45
CA ASN A 3 4.44 -0.67 10.05
C ASN A 3 4.47 -1.94 9.20
N VAL A 4 3.56 -2.04 8.23
CA VAL A 4 3.53 -3.14 7.28
C VAL A 4 3.66 -2.61 5.86
N TRP A 5 4.21 -3.45 5.00
CA TRP A 5 4.44 -3.13 3.60
C TRP A 5 3.35 -3.76 2.75
N LEU A 6 2.58 -2.93 2.05
CA LEU A 6 1.46 -3.36 1.21
C LEU A 6 1.74 -3.08 -0.27
N THR A 7 1.21 -3.91 -1.14
CA THR A 7 1.32 -3.72 -2.60
C THR A 7 0.44 -2.56 -3.09
N SER A 8 0.71 -2.03 -4.29
CA SER A 8 -0.13 -1.00 -4.92
C SER A 8 -1.62 -1.34 -4.90
N LYS A 9 -1.97 -2.61 -5.15
CA LYS A 9 -3.36 -3.09 -5.16
C LYS A 9 -4.00 -3.07 -3.78
N GLU A 10 -3.25 -3.45 -2.74
CA GLU A 10 -3.75 -3.43 -1.37
C GLU A 10 -3.94 -2.01 -0.88
N VAL A 11 -2.99 -1.12 -1.16
CA VAL A 11 -3.07 0.30 -0.78
C VAL A 11 -4.25 1.00 -1.46
N GLN A 12 -4.47 0.74 -2.76
CA GLN A 12 -5.62 1.25 -3.49
C GLN A 12 -6.94 0.85 -2.81
N LYS A 13 -7.07 -0.42 -2.39
CA LYS A 13 -8.26 -0.91 -1.68
C LYS A 13 -8.39 -0.34 -0.26
N LEU A 14 -7.26 -0.18 0.42
CA LEU A 14 -7.17 0.33 1.79
C LEU A 14 -7.61 1.80 1.85
N LEU A 15 -6.96 2.64 1.05
CA LEU A 15 -7.20 4.08 0.98
C LEU A 15 -8.41 4.43 0.10
N ASN A 16 -8.97 3.45 -0.60
CA ASN A 16 -10.05 3.61 -1.57
C ASN A 16 -9.73 4.66 -2.65
N ILE A 17 -8.49 4.61 -3.15
CA ILE A 17 -7.96 5.54 -4.16
C ILE A 17 -7.73 4.82 -5.49
N SER A 18 -7.74 5.59 -6.55
CA SER A 18 -7.42 5.10 -7.89
C SER A 18 -5.91 4.90 -8.10
N GLY A 19 -5.53 4.11 -9.13
CA GLY A 19 -4.13 3.95 -9.49
C GLY A 19 -3.42 5.26 -9.88
N CYS A 20 -4.16 6.18 -10.53
CA CYS A 20 -3.66 7.52 -10.85
C CYS A 20 -3.36 8.32 -9.57
N GLU A 21 -4.28 8.31 -8.60
CA GLU A 21 -4.07 8.99 -7.32
C GLU A 21 -2.93 8.39 -6.51
N LEU A 22 -2.79 7.05 -6.50
CA LEU A 22 -1.65 6.40 -5.86
C LEU A 22 -0.31 6.88 -6.46
N MET A 23 -0.26 7.06 -7.79
CA MET A 23 0.92 7.60 -8.45
C MET A 23 1.18 9.05 -8.06
N HIS A 24 0.15 9.91 -8.04
CA HIS A 24 0.29 11.29 -7.58
C HIS A 24 0.79 11.37 -6.13
N LEU A 25 0.26 10.54 -5.23
CA LEU A 25 0.71 10.49 -3.84
C LEU A 25 2.16 10.02 -3.70
N ARG A 26 2.58 9.07 -4.55
CA ARG A 26 3.97 8.60 -4.64
C ARG A 26 4.90 9.71 -5.14
N GLU A 27 4.52 10.44 -6.19
CA GLU A 27 5.31 11.53 -6.77
C GLU A 27 5.33 12.78 -5.88
N SER A 28 4.29 12.98 -5.07
CA SER A 28 4.19 14.08 -4.12
C SER A 28 4.92 13.81 -2.79
N ASP A 29 5.67 12.70 -2.69
CA ASP A 29 6.36 12.24 -1.47
C ASP A 29 5.43 12.08 -0.24
N LYS A 30 4.12 11.92 -0.47
CA LYS A 30 3.10 11.78 0.60
C LYS A 30 2.99 10.36 1.13
N LEU A 31 3.57 9.39 0.43
CA LEU A 31 3.55 7.98 0.80
C LEU A 31 4.95 7.42 0.84
N THR A 32 5.35 6.85 1.96
CA THR A 32 6.58 6.06 2.04
C THR A 32 6.42 4.81 1.21
N PHE A 33 7.27 4.65 0.20
CA PHE A 33 7.30 3.46 -0.65
C PHE A 33 8.70 2.90 -0.79
N LYS A 34 8.79 1.62 -1.11
CA LYS A 34 10.03 0.93 -1.48
C LYS A 34 9.79 0.08 -2.72
N LYS A 35 10.80 -0.05 -3.56
CA LYS A 35 10.77 -0.97 -4.70
C LYS A 35 11.33 -2.32 -4.27
N GLN A 36 10.57 -3.39 -4.44
CA GLN A 36 10.98 -4.76 -4.14
C GLN A 36 10.90 -5.57 -5.45
N GLY A 37 12.04 -5.74 -6.12
CA GLY A 37 12.11 -6.31 -7.46
C GLY A 37 11.37 -5.44 -8.48
N ASN A 38 10.36 -6.02 -9.15
CA ASN A 38 9.53 -5.31 -10.14
C ASN A 38 8.28 -4.67 -9.53
N ALA A 39 8.04 -4.84 -8.22
CA ALA A 39 6.86 -4.32 -7.54
C ALA A 39 7.20 -3.12 -6.64
N PHE A 40 6.23 -2.22 -6.47
CA PHE A 40 6.26 -1.16 -5.45
C PHE A 40 5.45 -1.60 -4.23
N LEU A 41 6.06 -1.42 -3.06
CA LEU A 41 5.43 -1.63 -1.77
C LEU A 41 5.34 -0.30 -1.03
N TYR A 42 4.28 -0.09 -0.27
CA TYR A 42 4.02 1.13 0.47
C TYR A 42 3.91 0.82 1.95
N GLN A 43 4.50 1.67 2.78
CA GLN A 43 4.48 1.52 4.23
C GLN A 43 3.16 2.05 4.77
N MET A 44 2.41 1.22 5.47
CA MET A 44 1.17 1.57 6.14
C MET A 44 1.26 1.24 7.62
N ASN A 45 0.60 2.04 8.45
CA ASN A 45 0.48 1.74 9.88
C ASN A 45 -0.60 0.69 10.10
N GLN A 46 -0.37 -0.26 11.02
CA GLN A 46 -1.32 -1.32 11.35
C GLN A 46 -2.72 -0.76 11.70
N SER A 47 -2.79 0.37 12.40
CA SER A 47 -4.04 1.03 12.77
C SER A 47 -4.88 1.50 11.57
N GLN A 48 -4.28 1.68 10.39
CA GLN A 48 -4.99 2.04 9.16
C GLN A 48 -5.57 0.80 8.45
N ILE A 49 -5.15 -0.40 8.85
CA ILE A 49 -5.43 -1.68 8.18
C ILE A 49 -6.62 -2.42 8.76
N GLU A 50 -6.90 -2.25 10.04
CA GLU A 50 -7.95 -3.00 10.75
C GLU A 50 -9.38 -2.74 10.23
N GLN A 51 -9.57 -1.82 9.28
CA GLN A 51 -10.89 -1.50 8.73
C GLN A 51 -11.32 -2.34 7.52
N LYS A 52 -10.46 -3.18 6.92
CA LYS A 52 -10.86 -4.02 5.76
C LYS A 52 -10.05 -5.33 5.69
N PRO A 53 -10.69 -6.50 5.46
CA PRO A 53 -10.00 -7.78 5.39
C PRO A 53 -9.04 -7.79 4.19
N ILE A 54 -7.75 -7.80 4.47
CA ILE A 54 -6.70 -8.02 3.48
C ILE A 54 -6.65 -9.52 3.19
N ASN A 55 -7.13 -9.92 2.01
CA ASN A 55 -7.00 -11.29 1.51
C ASN A 55 -5.52 -11.55 1.21
N LYS A 56 -4.81 -12.15 2.18
CA LYS A 56 -3.42 -12.61 2.04
C LYS A 56 -3.37 -13.82 1.10
N ASN A 57 -3.42 -13.58 -0.21
CA ASN A 57 -2.92 -14.53 -1.20
C ASN A 57 -1.60 -13.99 -1.72
N GLN A 58 -0.60 -14.01 -0.85
CA GLN A 58 0.79 -13.86 -1.25
C GLN A 58 1.14 -15.11 -2.07
N SER A 59 1.19 -14.93 -3.39
CA SER A 59 1.55 -15.95 -4.37
C SER A 59 2.80 -16.71 -3.90
N LYS A 60 2.66 -18.01 -3.72
CA LYS A 60 3.77 -18.96 -3.77
C LYS A 60 3.67 -19.72 -5.08
#